data_AF-A0A4D7BUV5-F1
#
_entry.id   AF-A0A4D7BUV5-F1
#
_cell.length_a   1.000
_cell.length_b   1.000
_cell.length_c   1.000
_cell.angle_alpha   90.00
_cell.angle_beta   90.00
_cell.angle_gamma   90.00
#
_symmetry.space_group_name_H-M   'P 1'
#
loop_
_entity.id
_entity.type
_entity.pdbx_description
1 polymer ?
#
loop_
_entity_poly.entity_id
_entity_poly.type
_entity_poly.pdbx_seq_one_letter_code
_entity_poly.pdbx_strand_id
1 'polypeptide(L)' 'MAALDGASLAPNETNLELTYRAPITSWLTVQPDVQYVINPGLDPSLKNAVAIGLRAEVAVSF' A
#
# COMPACT_ATOMS: atom_id res chain seq x y z
N MET A 1 3.20 -34.84 20.06
CA MET A 1 3.07 -33.87 18.97
C MET A 1 1.59 -33.76 18.63
N ALA A 2 0.91 -32.74 19.15
CA ALA A 2 -0.49 -32.50 18.87
C ALA A 2 -0.62 -31.64 17.60
N ALA A 3 -1.54 -32.04 16.72
CA ALA A 3 -1.87 -31.32 15.49
C ALA A 3 -2.42 -29.92 15.82
N LEU A 4 -2.05 -28.92 15.00
CA LEU A 4 -2.58 -27.56 15.06
C LEU A 4 -4.03 -27.59 14.56
N ASP A 5 -4.96 -27.84 15.47
CA ASP A 5 -6.39 -27.89 15.20
C ASP A 5 -6.95 -26.45 15.09
N GLY A 6 -7.44 -26.09 13.90
CA GLY A 6 -8.57 -25.16 13.72
C GLY A 6 -8.54 -23.76 14.34
N ALA A 7 -7.39 -23.21 14.74
CA ALA A 7 -7.33 -21.80 15.11
C ALA A 7 -7.75 -20.96 13.90
N SER A 8 -8.92 -20.33 13.97
CA SER A 8 -9.35 -19.31 13.02
C SER A 8 -8.19 -18.35 12.85
N LEU A 9 -7.53 -18.40 11.70
CA LEU A 9 -6.46 -17.45 11.39
C LEU A 9 -7.11 -16.09 11.47
N ALA A 10 -6.62 -15.23 12.36
CA ALA A 10 -7.05 -13.84 12.40
C ALA A 10 -6.90 -13.29 10.97
N PRO A 11 -7.90 -12.55 10.45
CA PRO A 11 -7.84 -12.05 9.10
C PRO A 11 -6.59 -11.17 8.96
N ASN A 12 -5.72 -11.53 8.02
CA ASN A 12 -4.54 -10.73 7.69
C ASN A 12 -4.98 -9.53 6.85
N GLU A 13 -4.43 -8.36 7.17
CA GLU A 13 -4.49 -7.21 6.27
C GLU A 13 -3.47 -7.42 5.15
N THR A 14 -3.85 -7.10 3.91
CA THR A 14 -2.95 -7.17 2.76
C THR A 14 -3.07 -5.90 1.95
N ASN A 15 -1.93 -5.29 1.63
CA ASN A 15 -1.84 -4.08 0.81
C ASN A 15 -1.23 -4.46 -0.54
N LEU A 16 -1.98 -4.26 -1.62
CA LEU A 16 -1.47 -4.34 -3.00
C LEU A 16 -1.13 -2.92 -3.46
N GLU A 17 0.14 -2.67 -3.76
CA GLU A 17 0.65 -1.35 -4.16
C GLU A 17 1.00 -1.32 -5.65
N LEU A 18 0.52 -0.29 -6.34
CA LEU A 18 0.94 0.10 -7.68
C LEU A 18 1.52 1.51 -7.63
N THR A 19 2.81 1.61 -7.89
CA THR A 19 3.55 2.87 -7.89
C THR A 19 4.33 3.04 -9.18
N TYR A 20 4.48 4.28 -9.66
CA TYR A 20 5.28 4.58 -10.84
C TYR A 20 6.11 5.85 -10.64
N ARG A 21 7.43 5.74 -10.73
CA ARG A 21 8.33 6.89 -10.62
C ARG A 21 8.53 7.56 -11.97
N ALA A 22 7.92 8.73 -12.18
CA ALA A 22 7.98 9.50 -13.41
C ALA A 22 8.95 10.70 -13.28
N PRO A 23 10.15 10.65 -13.88
CA PRO A 23 11.02 11.83 -13.97
C PRO A 23 10.41 12.81 -14.99
N ILE A 24 9.77 13.87 -14.49
CA ILE A 24 9.05 14.84 -15.33
C ILE A 24 10.02 15.85 -15.96
N THR A 25 10.98 16.33 -15.15
CA THR A 25 12.07 17.19 -15.59
C THR A 25 13.37 16.78 -14.89
N SER A 26 14.49 17.44 -15.20
CA SER A 26 15.77 17.20 -14.52
C SER A 26 15.74 17.49 -13.02
N TRP A 27 14.81 18.32 -12.56
CA TRP A 27 14.70 18.74 -11.16
C TRP A 27 13.40 18.27 -10.48
N LEU A 28 12.45 17.69 -11.22
CA LEU A 28 11.17 17.22 -10.68
C LEU A 28 10.90 15.77 -11.06
N THR A 29 10.69 14.93 -10.06
CA THR A 29 10.10 13.61 -10.22
C THR A 29 8.74 13.57 -9.51
N VAL A 30 7.76 12.92 -10.13
CA VAL A 30 6.45 12.65 -9.53
C VAL A 30 6.26 11.14 -9.45
N GLN A 31 5.76 10.66 -8.31
CA GLN A 31 5.45 9.26 -8.09
C GLN A 31 4.01 9.13 -7.59
N PRO A 32 3.03 8.87 -8.47
CA PRO A 32 1.72 8.40 -8.04
C PRO A 32 1.84 7.03 -7.36
N ASP A 33 0.95 6.82 -6.39
CA ASP A 33 0.82 5.59 -5.62
C ASP A 33 -0.66 5.23 -5.51
N VAL A 34 -0.99 3.96 -5.74
CA VAL A 34 -2.34 3.42 -5.55
C VAL A 34 -2.23 2.17 -4.71
N GLN A 35 -2.96 2.13 -3.60
CA GLN A 35 -3.00 0.99 -2.69
C GLN A 35 -4.41 0.42 -2.62
N TYR A 36 -4.54 -0.89 -2.80
CA TYR A 36 -5.75 -1.63 -2.51
C TYR A 36 -5.55 -2.43 -1.23
N VAL A 37 -6.33 -2.09 -0.20
CA VAL A 37 -6.25 -2.64 1.15
C VAL A 37 -7.35 -3.69 1.32
N ILE A 38 -6.94 -4.93 1.58
CA ILE A 38 -7.82 -6.07 1.85
C ILE A 38 -7.83 -6.31 3.36
N ASN A 39 -9.02 -6.43 3.96
CA ASN A 39 -9.23 -6.54 5.41
C ASN A 39 -8.55 -5.41 6.21
N PRO A 40 -8.88 -4.14 5.96
CA PRO A 40 -8.25 -3.02 6.64
C PRO A 40 -8.43 -3.13 8.16
N GLY A 41 -7.38 -2.82 8.91
CA GLY A 41 -7.36 -2.87 10.36
C GLY A 41 -7.49 -4.27 10.95
N LEU A 42 -7.28 -5.34 10.16
CA LEU A 42 -7.58 -6.72 10.54
C LEU A 42 -9.05 -6.94 10.90
N ASP A 43 -9.94 -6.06 10.42
CA ASP A 43 -11.37 -6.12 10.70
C ASP A 43 -12.13 -6.66 9.47
N PRO A 44 -12.64 -7.90 9.51
CA PRO A 44 -13.34 -8.50 8.38
C PRO A 44 -14.75 -7.89 8.16
N SER A 45 -15.24 -7.05 9.07
CA SER A 45 -16.48 -6.31 8.90
C SER A 45 -16.32 -5.05 8.04
N LEU A 46 -15.08 -4.57 7.88
CA LEU A 46 -14.77 -3.44 7.02
C LEU A 46 -14.66 -3.88 5.57
N LYS A 47 -15.12 -3.01 4.66
CA LYS A 47 -14.93 -3.21 3.22
C LYS A 47 -13.48 -2.96 2.85
N ASN A 48 -13.00 -3.66 1.82
CA ASN A 48 -11.72 -3.33 1.19
C ASN A 48 -11.70 -1.86 0.77
N ALA A 49 -10.51 -1.26 0.86
CA ALA A 49 -10.32 0.17 0.62
C ALA A 49 -9.36 0.42 -0.55
N VAL A 50 -9.53 1.57 -1.19
CA VAL A 50 -8.57 2.11 -2.16
C VAL A 50 -8.01 3.41 -1.59
N ALA A 51 -6.68 3.52 -1.52
CA ALA A 51 -5.98 4.76 -1.20
C ALA A 51 -5.19 5.23 -2.42
N ILE A 52 -5.17 6.54 -2.65
CA ILE A 52 -4.46 7.17 -3.76
C ILE A 52 -3.54 8.24 -3.19
N GLY A 53 -2.26 8.15 -3.51
CA GLY A 53 -1.20 9.05 -3.07
C GLY A 53 -0.43 9.66 -4.23
N LEU A 54 0.28 10.76 -3.92
CA LEU A 54 1.20 11.40 -4.84
C LEU A 54 2.42 11.87 -4.07
N ARG A 55 3.61 11.48 -4.51
CA ARG A 55 4.89 11.99 -4.02
C ARG A 55 5.55 12.86 -5.09
N ALA A 56 6.13 13.98 -4.67
CA ALA A 56 6.98 14.82 -5.52
C ALA A 56 8.38 14.91 -4.92
N GLU A 57 9.40 14.74 -5.77
CA GLU A 57 10.80 14.90 -5.41
C GLU A 57 11.36 16.07 -6.21
N VAL A 58 11.97 17.05 -5.51
CA VAL A 58 12.54 18.26 -6.10
C VAL A 58 14.05 18.28 -5.84
N ALA A 59 14.85 18.31 -6.89
CA ALA A 59 16.29 18.49 -6.80
C ALA A 59 16.64 19.98 -6.91
N VAL A 60 17.44 20.47 -5.97
CA VAL A 60 17.96 21.83 -5.96
C VAL A 60 19.49 21.78 -6.02
N SER A 61 20.09 22.66 -6.83
CA SER A 61 21.54 22.83 -6.93
C SER A 61 21.93 24.20 -6.35
N PHE A 62 23.00 24.22 -5.56
CA PHE A 62 23.62 25.42 -4.98
C PHE A 62 25.06 25.54 -5.47
#